data_AF-A2FYC1-F1
#
_entry.id   AF-A2FYC1-F1
#
_cell.length_a   1.000
_cell.length_b   1.000
_cell.length_c   1.000
_cell.angle_alpha   90.00
_cell.angle_beta   90.00
_cell.angle_gamma   90.00
#
_symmetry.space_group_name_H-M   'P 1'
#
loop_
_entity.id
_entity.type
_entity.pdbx_description
1 polymer ?
#
loop_
_entity_poly.entity_id
_entity_poly.type
_entity_poly.pdbx_seq_one_letter_code
_entity_poly.pdbx_strand_id
1 'polypeptide(L)'
;MSKGETNQTYYDKLMEIFTGYNDVYNTLYRLKTNDEEKLNAIYKKIKQNLIDSYQIQPDMIINDISELPIYNNRYMKSYLDCQTNC
;
A
#
# COMPACT_ATOMS: atom_id res chain seq x y z
N MET A 1 -3.01 6.57 35.64
CA MET A 1 -3.57 6.31 34.30
C MET A 1 -2.41 6.21 33.32
N SER A 2 -2.22 5.05 32.71
CA SER A 2 -1.01 4.70 31.95
C SER A 2 -1.00 5.42 30.60
N LYS A 3 0.11 6.10 30.31
CA LYS A 3 0.37 6.83 29.05
C LYS A 3 0.38 5.91 27.81
N GLY A 4 0.32 4.59 28.00
CA GLY A 4 0.30 3.58 26.94
C GLY A 4 -1.08 3.27 26.34
N GLU A 5 -2.16 3.39 27.11
CA GLU A 5 -3.51 2.98 26.66
C GLU A 5 -4.14 3.99 25.68
N THR A 6 -3.79 5.27 25.82
CA THR A 6 -4.29 6.36 24.98
C THR A 6 -3.68 6.39 23.57
N ASN A 7 -2.43 5.91 23.42
CA ASN A 7 -1.74 5.90 22.13
C ASN A 7 -2.23 4.76 21.23
N GLN A 8 -2.50 3.58 21.81
CA GLN A 8 -3.02 2.43 21.07
C GLN A 8 -4.40 2.73 20.48
N THR A 9 -5.30 3.29 21.30
CA THR A 9 -6.66 3.64 20.85
C THR A 9 -6.69 4.75 19.79
N TYR A 10 -5.72 5.65 19.79
CA TYR A 10 -5.60 6.67 18.75
C TYR A 10 -5.09 6.09 17.43
N TYR A 11 -4.10 5.19 17.50
CA TYR A 11 -3.59 4.45 16.34
C TYR A 11 -4.70 3.61 15.71
N ASP A 12 -5.46 2.85 16.49
CA ASP A 12 -6.51 1.98 15.98
C ASP A 12 -7.61 2.78 15.26
N LYS A 13 -8.00 3.95 15.81
CA LYS A 13 -8.96 4.87 15.18
C LYS A 13 -8.45 5.45 13.86
N LEU A 14 -7.18 5.86 13.81
CA LEU A 14 -6.57 6.33 12.57
C LEU A 14 -6.53 5.20 11.53
N MET A 15 -6.17 3.99 11.96
CA MET A 15 -6.09 2.84 11.07
C MET A 15 -7.47 2.48 10.49
N GLU A 16 -8.52 2.59 11.30
CA GLU A 16 -9.90 2.41 10.87
C GLU A 16 -10.31 3.43 9.80
N ILE A 17 -10.03 4.72 10.03
CA ILE A 17 -10.32 5.80 9.07
C ILE A 17 -9.60 5.54 7.74
N PHE A 18 -8.33 5.15 7.77
CA PHE A 18 -7.50 4.91 6.58
C PHE A 18 -7.58 3.47 6.05
N THR A 19 -8.54 2.66 6.49
CA THR A 19 -8.64 1.24 6.08
C THR A 19 -8.73 1.10 4.56
N GLY A 20 -9.52 1.95 3.90
CA GLY A 20 -9.68 1.91 2.44
C GLY A 20 -8.40 2.26 1.68
N TYR A 21 -7.60 3.20 2.21
CA TYR A 21 -6.28 3.52 1.66
C TYR A 21 -5.35 2.31 1.80
N ASN A 22 -5.29 1.73 3.00
CA ASN A 22 -4.42 0.60 3.29
C ASN A 22 -4.78 -0.65 2.49
N ASP A 23 -6.06 -0.93 2.25
CA ASP A 23 -6.52 -2.07 1.43
C ASP A 23 -6.05 -1.95 -0.03
N VAL A 24 -6.13 -0.75 -0.60
CA VAL A 24 -5.68 -0.49 -1.98
C VAL A 24 -4.18 -0.72 -2.10
N TYR A 25 -3.35 -0.10 -1.25
CA TYR A 25 -1.91 -0.27 -1.32
C TYR A 25 -1.49 -1.71 -0.99
N ASN A 26 -2.11 -2.38 -0.02
CA ASN A 26 -1.85 -3.80 0.24
C ASN A 26 -2.14 -4.68 -0.99
N THR A 27 -3.22 -4.39 -1.71
CA THR A 27 -3.57 -5.09 -2.96
C THR A 27 -2.52 -4.83 -4.05
N LEU A 28 -2.08 -3.58 -4.20
CA LEU A 28 -1.09 -3.20 -5.20
C LEU A 28 0.29 -3.81 -4.92
N TYR A 29 0.75 -3.80 -3.65
CA TYR A 29 1.99 -4.47 -3.24
C TYR A 29 1.92 -5.99 -3.37
N ARG A 30 0.74 -6.61 -3.32
CA ARG A 30 0.56 -8.07 -3.47
C ARG A 30 0.12 -8.49 -4.87
N LEU A 31 0.11 -7.56 -5.83
CA LEU A 31 -0.33 -7.82 -7.19
C LEU A 31 0.57 -8.86 -7.87
N LYS A 32 0.02 -10.03 -8.19
CA LYS A 32 0.71 -11.16 -8.85
C LYS A 32 0.04 -11.59 -10.15
N THR A 33 -0.81 -10.75 -10.71
CA THR A 33 -1.66 -11.10 -11.85
C THR A 33 -1.51 -10.08 -12.96
N ASN A 34 -1.46 -10.60 -14.19
CA ASN A 34 -1.50 -9.82 -15.43
C ASN A 34 -2.89 -9.91 -16.09
N ASP A 35 -3.88 -10.40 -15.34
CA ASP A 35 -5.26 -10.53 -15.81
C ASP A 35 -5.91 -9.15 -15.89
N GLU A 36 -6.25 -8.73 -17.10
CA GLU A 36 -6.78 -7.41 -17.40
C GLU A 36 -8.10 -7.10 -16.66
N GLU A 37 -8.96 -8.10 -16.46
CA GLU A 37 -10.22 -7.92 -15.73
C GLU A 37 -9.95 -7.65 -14.25
N LYS A 38 -9.00 -8.38 -13.66
CA LYS A 38 -8.56 -8.18 -12.27
C LYS A 38 -7.87 -6.83 -12.09
N LEU A 39 -7.04 -6.42 -13.05
CA LEU A 39 -6.40 -5.10 -13.04
C LEU A 39 -7.44 -3.97 -13.11
N ASN A 40 -8.44 -4.10 -13.98
CA ASN A 40 -9.52 -3.12 -14.09
C ASN A 40 -10.33 -2.99 -12.79
N ALA A 41 -10.59 -4.10 -12.09
CA ALA A 41 -11.23 -4.06 -10.77
C ALA A 41 -10.39 -3.29 -9.73
N ILE A 42 -9.06 -3.42 -9.78
CA ILE A 42 -8.14 -2.69 -8.89
C ILE A 42 -8.13 -1.19 -9.22
N TYR A 43 -8.11 -0.82 -10.50
CA TYR A 43 -8.19 0.60 -10.91
C TYR A 43 -9.49 1.27 -10.44
N LYS A 44 -10.62 0.56 -10.49
CA LYS A 44 -11.89 1.06 -9.93
C LYS A 44 -11.80 1.30 -8.42
N LYS A 45 -11.18 0.38 -7.67
CA LYS A 45 -10.95 0.55 -6.24
C LYS A 45 -10.03 1.73 -5.93
N ILE A 46 -8.95 1.91 -6.69
CA ILE A 46 -8.05 3.08 -6.58
C ILE A 46 -8.84 4.36 -6.75
N LYS A 47 -9.64 4.46 -7.81
CA LYS A 47 -10.42 5.67 -8.08
C LYS A 47 -11.39 5.98 -6.94
N GLN A 48 -12.18 5.00 -6.52
CA GLN A 48 -13.18 5.19 -5.47
C GLN A 48 -12.54 5.51 -4.11
N ASN A 49 -11.52 4.75 -3.73
CA ASN A 49 -10.96 4.85 -2.38
C ASN A 49 -9.92 5.98 -2.30
N LEU A 50 -9.03 6.15 -3.27
CA LEU A 50 -7.94 7.15 -3.19
C LEU A 50 -8.34 8.52 -3.74
N ILE A 51 -8.93 8.55 -4.94
CA ILE A 51 -9.27 9.81 -5.62
C ILE A 51 -10.58 10.37 -5.07
N ASP A 52 -11.64 9.58 -5.02
CA ASP A 52 -12.96 10.10 -4.63
C ASP A 52 -13.06 10.31 -3.11
N SER A 53 -12.47 9.43 -2.29
CA SER A 53 -12.58 9.50 -0.82
C SER A 53 -11.49 10.33 -0.15
N TYR A 54 -10.21 10.18 -0.55
CA TYR A 54 -9.08 10.93 0.05
C TYR A 54 -8.61 12.11 -0.81
N GLN A 55 -9.19 12.31 -2.00
CA GLN A 55 -8.82 13.42 -2.90
C GLN A 55 -7.34 13.44 -3.27
N ILE A 56 -6.72 12.26 -3.33
CA ILE A 56 -5.32 12.11 -3.74
C ILE A 56 -5.23 12.39 -5.23
N GLN A 57 -4.23 13.17 -5.62
CA GLN A 57 -4.07 13.53 -7.01
C GLN A 57 -3.64 12.30 -7.85
N PRO A 58 -4.21 12.11 -9.05
CA PRO A 58 -3.92 10.93 -9.86
C PRO A 58 -2.44 10.77 -10.23
N ASP A 59 -1.71 11.87 -10.40
CA ASP A 59 -0.28 11.88 -10.71
C ASP A 59 0.56 11.28 -9.59
N MET A 60 0.22 11.55 -8.32
CA MET A 60 0.88 10.91 -7.17
C MET A 60 0.67 9.39 -7.19
N ILE A 61 -0.57 8.95 -7.46
CA ILE A 61 -0.92 7.53 -7.51
C ILE A 61 -0.17 6.83 -8.65
N ILE A 62 -0.05 7.48 -9.81
CA ILE A 62 0.70 6.94 -10.96
C ILE A 62 2.18 6.78 -10.62
N ASN A 63 2.78 7.78 -9.97
CA ASN A 63 4.17 7.71 -9.52
C ASN A 63 4.37 6.56 -8.54
N ASP A 64 3.51 6.44 -7.52
CA ASP A 64 3.57 5.34 -6.56
C ASP A 64 3.49 3.98 -7.25
N ILE A 65 2.49 3.77 -8.13
CA ILE A 65 2.31 2.52 -8.86
C ILE A 65 3.52 2.22 -9.76
N SER A 66 4.16 3.23 -10.33
CA SER A 66 5.35 3.05 -11.17
C SER A 66 6.58 2.58 -10.38
N GLU A 67 6.65 2.91 -9.09
CA GLU A 67 7.73 2.50 -8.19
C GLU A 67 7.46 1.14 -7.52
N LEU A 68 6.19 0.72 -7.39
CA LEU A 68 5.82 -0.56 -6.76
C LEU A 68 6.53 -1.81 -7.34
N PRO A 69 6.74 -1.94 -8.67
CA PRO A 69 7.48 -3.06 -9.24
C PRO A 69 8.91 -3.20 -8.69
N ILE A 70 9.53 -2.11 -8.24
CA ILE A 70 10.88 -2.10 -7.65
C ILE A 70 10.90 -2.89 -6.34
N TYR A 71 9.80 -2.83 -5.58
CA TYR A 71 9.65 -3.45 -4.26
C TYR A 71 8.95 -4.81 -4.29
N ASN A 72 8.27 -5.15 -5.39
CA ASN A 72 7.71 -6.48 -5.63
C ASN A 72 8.76 -7.53 -6.05
N ASN A 73 10.04 -7.21 -5.83
CA ASN A 73 11.16 -8.09 -6.07
C ASN A 73 11.18 -9.23 -5.04
N ARG A 74 10.86 -10.42 -5.53
CA ARG A 74 11.15 -11.76 -5.01
C ARG A 74 12.59 -11.98 -4.43
N TYR A 75 13.47 -10.98 -4.50
CA TYR A 75 14.92 -11.04 -4.28
C TYR A 75 15.44 -10.21 -3.10
N MET A 76 14.58 -9.69 -2.23
CA MET A 76 14.99 -9.01 -0.99
C MET A 76 16.01 -9.82 -0.16
N LYS A 77 15.90 -11.16 -0.19
CA LYS A 77 16.83 -12.08 0.46
C LYS A 77 18.26 -11.97 -0.09
N SER A 78 18.42 -11.78 -1.40
CA SER A 78 19.73 -11.61 -2.04
C SER A 78 20.36 -10.24 -1.72
N TYR A 79 19.55 -9.19 -1.54
CA TYR A 79 20.04 -7.88 -1.09
C TYR A 79 20.50 -7.89 0.38
N LEU A 80 19.78 -8.62 1.24
CA LEU A 80 20.17 -8.87 2.64
C LEU A 80 21.45 -9.72 2.73
N ASP A 81 21.56 -10.78 1.93
CA ASP A 81 22.75 -11.65 1.90
C ASP A 81 24.00 -10.89 1.40
N CYS A 82 23.83 -9.90 0.53
CA CYS A 82 24.93 -9.05 0.06
C CYS A 82 25.37 -8.01 1.10
N GLN A 83 24.46 -7.59 2.00
CA GLN A 83 24.76 -6.63 3.08
C GLN A 83 25.45 -7.27 4.30
N THR A 84 25.22 -8.55 4.57
CA THR A 84 25.79 -9.26 5.73
C THR A 84 27.13 -9.96 5.46
N ASN A 85 27.54 -10.09 4.20
CA ASN A 85 28.79 -10.74 3.79
C ASN A 85 29.85 -9.75 3.24
N CYS A 86 29.65 -8.44 3.43
CA CYS A 86 30.71 -7.42 3.33
C CYS A 86 31.29 -7.13 4.72
#